data_AF-A0A2R6KVQ5-F1
#
_entry.id   AF-A0A2R6KVQ5-F1
#
_cell.length_a   1.000
_cell.length_b   1.000
_cell.length_c   1.000
_cell.angle_alpha   90.00
_cell.angle_beta   90.00
_cell.angle_gamma   90.00
#
_symmetry.space_group_name_H-M   'P 1'
#
loop_
_entity.id
_entity.type
_entity.pdbx_description
1 polymer ?
#
loop_
_entity_poly.entity_id
_entity_poly.type
_entity_poly.pdbx_seq_one_letter_code
_entity_poly.pdbx_strand_id
1 'polypeptide(L)'
;MRVENSFVPVRDVGERTERKLWERGVTTWDEFDGTVPGPAPADRVESFIATAYERLDDGDAAFFGEALPGGCEWRLYENFRAETCFLDIETTGLDQHRDDVTVVSCHRDGGTETFVRGRDLTRERLARHLEDASLLVTFNGKRFDVPFLEEAFGLEFSMPHVDLMYPCKRLDLTGGLDEIERELGIGRDRRDISGRDAVRL
;
A
#
# COMPACT_ATOMS: atom_id res chain seq x y z
N MET A 1 12.04 -2.36 6.73
CA MET A 1 11.65 -3.78 6.81
C MET A 1 11.30 -4.20 5.40
N ARG A 2 11.77 -5.36 4.96
CA ARG A 2 11.43 -5.95 3.67
C ARG A 2 10.59 -7.20 3.87
N VAL A 3 10.01 -7.74 2.80
CA VAL A 3 9.18 -8.95 2.83
C VAL A 3 9.98 -10.18 3.27
N GLU A 4 11.28 -10.22 2.98
CA GLU A 4 12.22 -11.26 3.40
C GLU A 4 12.40 -11.30 4.93
N ASN A 5 12.02 -10.23 5.64
CA ASN A 5 12.00 -10.21 7.10
C ASN A 5 10.72 -10.84 7.69
N SER A 6 9.77 -11.22 6.84
CA SER A 6 8.40 -11.52 7.23
C SER A 6 8.11 -13.01 7.07
N PHE A 7 7.66 -13.65 8.16
CA PHE A 7 7.22 -15.06 8.18
C PHE A 7 5.69 -15.17 8.29
N VAL A 8 4.99 -14.07 8.60
CA VAL A 8 3.52 -14.05 8.65
C VAL A 8 2.77 -14.39 7.36
N PRO A 9 3.36 -14.32 6.14
CA PRO A 9 2.68 -14.86 4.96
C PRO A 9 2.52 -16.40 5.00
N VAL A 10 3.31 -17.09 5.83
CA VAL A 10 3.23 -18.55 5.95
C VAL A 10 1.98 -18.93 6.75
N ARG A 11 1.13 -19.78 6.17
CA ARG A 11 -0.04 -20.32 6.87
C ARG A 11 0.35 -20.96 8.21
N ASP A 12 -0.39 -20.59 9.25
CA ASP A 12 -0.20 -20.96 10.67
C ASP A 12 0.99 -20.27 11.38
N VAL A 13 1.67 -19.32 10.72
CA VAL A 13 2.62 -18.40 11.34
C VAL A 13 1.96 -17.03 11.57
N GLY A 14 1.65 -16.71 12.83
CA GLY A 14 1.18 -15.37 13.21
C GLY A 14 2.30 -14.45 13.70
N GLU A 15 2.00 -13.17 13.91
CA GLU A 15 2.97 -12.15 14.38
C GLU A 15 3.71 -12.59 15.67
N ARG A 16 3.07 -13.37 16.55
CA ARG A 16 3.72 -13.91 17.76
C ARG A 16 4.79 -14.95 17.46
N THR A 17 4.55 -15.81 16.47
CA THR A 17 5.51 -16.84 16.04
C THR A 17 6.69 -16.18 15.32
N GLU A 18 6.39 -15.24 14.43
CA GLU A 18 7.40 -14.42 13.75
C GLU A 18 8.30 -13.67 14.73
N ARG A 19 7.73 -13.00 15.74
CA ARG A 19 8.54 -12.31 16.76
C ARG A 19 9.48 -13.25 17.51
N LYS A 20 9.05 -14.48 17.79
CA LYS A 20 9.91 -15.49 18.42
C LYS A 20 11.03 -15.98 17.50
N LEU A 21 10.82 -15.99 16.18
CA LEU A 21 11.90 -16.25 15.21
C LEU A 21 12.92 -15.11 15.27
N TRP A 22 12.45 -13.86 15.21
CA TRP A 22 13.32 -12.67 15.31
C TRP A 22 14.13 -12.62 16.62
N GLU A 23 13.50 -12.93 17.76
CA GLU A 23 14.17 -13.00 19.07
C GLU A 23 15.27 -14.06 19.14
N ARG A 24 15.24 -15.06 18.25
CA ARG A 24 16.27 -16.11 18.12
C ARG A 24 17.35 -15.77 17.09
N GLY A 25 17.27 -14.61 16.44
CA GLY A 25 18.20 -14.18 15.39
C GLY A 25 17.81 -14.63 13.99
N VAL A 26 16.61 -15.21 13.81
CA VAL A 26 16.07 -15.56 12.48
C VAL A 26 15.22 -14.38 11.99
N THR A 27 15.89 -13.34 11.49
CA THR A 27 15.32 -12.05 11.08
C THR A 27 15.10 -11.91 9.58
N THR A 28 15.73 -12.76 8.77
CA THR A 28 15.48 -12.92 7.34
C THR A 28 15.23 -14.39 6.98
N TRP A 29 14.68 -14.64 5.79
CA TRP A 29 14.53 -15.99 5.25
C TRP A 29 15.86 -16.75 5.13
N ASP A 30 16.98 -16.08 4.82
CA ASP A 30 18.32 -16.69 4.75
C ASP A 30 18.80 -17.27 6.09
N GLU A 31 18.28 -16.76 7.20
CA GLU A 31 18.63 -17.17 8.55
C GLU A 31 17.76 -18.33 9.06
N PHE A 32 16.78 -18.78 8.26
CA PHE A 32 15.87 -19.84 8.67
C PHE A 32 16.59 -21.21 8.75
N ASP A 33 16.60 -21.79 9.95
CA ASP A 33 17.39 -22.99 10.28
C ASP A 33 16.56 -24.29 10.34
N GLY A 34 15.31 -24.26 9.85
CA GLY A 34 14.37 -25.37 9.94
C GLY A 34 13.64 -25.48 11.29
N THR A 35 13.81 -24.52 12.21
CA THR A 35 13.14 -24.52 13.51
C THR A 35 12.07 -23.44 13.61
N VAL A 36 10.80 -23.85 13.74
CA VAL A 36 9.67 -22.91 13.94
C VAL A 36 9.16 -22.94 15.38
N PRO A 37 9.02 -21.80 16.06
CA PRO A 37 8.45 -21.76 17.40
C PRO A 37 6.91 -21.86 17.35
N GLY A 38 6.36 -23.07 17.43
CA GLY A 38 4.92 -23.29 17.54
C GLY A 38 4.40 -24.43 16.66
N PRO A 39 3.12 -24.41 16.26
CA PRO A 39 2.50 -25.51 15.53
C PRO A 39 2.78 -25.51 14.02
N ALA A 40 3.31 -24.41 13.48
CA ALA A 40 3.61 -24.30 12.06
C ALA A 40 4.72 -25.29 11.67
N PRO A 41 4.48 -26.17 10.68
CA PRO A 41 5.48 -27.11 10.19
C PRO A 41 6.66 -26.38 9.52
N ALA A 42 7.89 -26.81 9.79
CA ALA A 42 9.10 -26.20 9.24
C ALA A 42 9.19 -26.35 7.71
N ASP A 43 8.83 -27.51 7.17
CA ASP A 43 8.76 -27.79 5.73
C ASP A 43 7.85 -26.80 4.98
N ARG A 44 6.80 -26.32 5.64
CA ARG A 44 5.93 -25.28 5.07
C ARG A 44 6.62 -23.92 4.97
N VAL A 45 7.37 -23.55 6.01
CA VAL A 45 8.16 -22.30 6.00
C VAL A 45 9.22 -22.39 4.91
N GLU A 46 9.95 -23.51 4.80
CA GLU A 46 10.95 -23.75 3.75
C GLU A 46 10.33 -23.66 2.35
N SER A 47 9.19 -24.33 2.13
CA SER A 47 8.51 -24.31 0.84
C SER A 47 8.02 -22.92 0.45
N PHE A 48 7.50 -22.16 1.43
CA PHE A 48 7.12 -20.77 1.19
C PHE A 48 8.34 -19.93 0.84
N ILE A 49 9.43 -20.01 1.60
CA ILE A 49 10.66 -19.24 1.36
C ILE A 49 11.21 -19.52 -0.05
N ALA A 50 11.30 -20.79 -0.45
CA ALA A 50 11.78 -21.16 -1.78
C ALA A 50 10.93 -20.52 -2.89
N THR A 51 9.61 -20.57 -2.76
CA THR A 51 8.68 -19.94 -3.72
C THR A 51 8.78 -18.41 -3.66
N ALA A 52 8.93 -17.85 -2.46
CA ALA A 52 8.93 -16.42 -2.22
C ALA A 52 10.17 -15.74 -2.80
N TYR A 53 11.34 -16.38 -2.80
CA TYR A 53 12.52 -15.84 -3.49
C TYR A 53 12.29 -15.73 -5.00
N GLU A 54 11.77 -16.79 -5.64
CA GLU A 54 11.45 -16.75 -7.08
C GLU A 54 10.45 -15.63 -7.40
N ARG A 55 9.40 -15.50 -6.59
CA ARG A 55 8.38 -14.45 -6.76
C ARG A 55 8.91 -13.05 -6.53
N LEU A 56 9.84 -12.88 -5.59
CA LEU A 56 10.47 -11.61 -5.33
C LEU A 56 11.40 -11.20 -6.47
N ASP A 57 12.19 -12.14 -6.99
CA ASP A 57 13.07 -11.91 -8.14
C ASP A 57 12.28 -11.55 -9.40
N ASP A 58 11.09 -12.14 -9.59
CA ASP A 58 10.17 -11.83 -10.68
C ASP A 58 9.39 -10.52 -10.49
N GLY A 59 9.51 -9.85 -9.34
CA GLY A 59 8.76 -8.63 -9.03
C GLY A 59 7.26 -8.84 -8.79
N ASP A 60 6.84 -10.06 -8.42
CA ASP A 60 5.44 -10.46 -8.25
C ASP A 60 4.86 -9.99 -6.91
N ALA A 61 4.57 -8.69 -6.81
CA ALA A 61 3.96 -8.10 -5.62
C ALA A 61 2.57 -8.69 -5.30
N ALA A 62 1.81 -9.09 -6.32
CA ALA A 62 0.47 -9.66 -6.17
C ALA A 62 0.49 -10.94 -5.35
N PHE A 63 1.45 -11.84 -5.61
CA PHE A 63 1.68 -13.04 -4.80
C PHE A 63 1.78 -12.72 -3.30
N PHE A 64 2.55 -11.68 -2.94
CA PHE A 64 2.71 -11.31 -1.54
C PHE A 64 1.50 -10.60 -0.96
N GLY A 65 0.78 -9.81 -1.77
CA GLY A 65 -0.48 -9.19 -1.35
C GLY A 65 -1.55 -10.22 -1.00
N GLU A 66 -1.61 -11.32 -1.73
CA GLU A 66 -2.51 -12.45 -1.45
C GLU A 66 -2.06 -13.27 -0.22
N ALA A 67 -0.75 -13.43 -0.04
CA ALA A 67 -0.20 -14.23 1.06
C ALA A 67 -0.19 -13.49 2.41
N LEU A 68 -0.03 -12.16 2.40
CA LEU A 68 0.04 -11.36 3.62
C LEU A 68 -1.32 -11.29 4.34
N PRO A 69 -1.33 -11.45 5.68
CA PRO A 69 -2.53 -11.12 6.45
C PRO A 69 -2.90 -9.65 6.29
N GLY A 70 -4.21 -9.35 6.28
CA GLY A 70 -4.70 -7.98 6.15
C GLY A 70 -4.09 -7.04 7.20
N GLY A 71 -3.69 -5.84 6.76
CA GLY A 71 -2.99 -4.86 7.59
C GLY A 71 -1.48 -5.07 7.69
N CYS A 72 -0.91 -6.03 6.95
CA CYS A 72 0.54 -6.27 6.84
C CYS A 72 1.12 -5.88 5.47
N GLU A 73 0.32 -5.38 4.54
CA GLU A 73 0.71 -5.00 3.18
C GLU A 73 1.82 -3.92 3.17
N TRP A 74 1.91 -3.10 4.23
CA TRP A 74 2.98 -2.11 4.41
C TRP A 74 4.39 -2.72 4.38
N ARG A 75 4.53 -4.02 4.64
CA ARG A 75 5.81 -4.75 4.60
C ARG A 75 6.38 -4.89 3.18
N LEU A 76 5.57 -4.66 2.15
CA LEU A 76 5.97 -4.73 0.75
C LEU A 76 6.71 -3.48 0.28
N TYR A 77 6.55 -2.34 0.96
CA TYR A 77 6.99 -1.04 0.46
C TYR A 77 8.48 -1.00 0.10
N GLU A 78 9.36 -1.53 0.96
CA GLU A 78 10.81 -1.47 0.70
C GLU A 78 11.26 -2.32 -0.48
N ASN A 79 10.52 -3.38 -0.84
CA ASN A 79 10.84 -4.26 -1.96
C ASN A 79 10.37 -3.67 -3.29
N PHE A 80 9.22 -3.01 -3.30
CA PHE A 80 8.56 -2.50 -4.50
C PHE A 80 8.58 -0.97 -4.55
N ARG A 81 9.56 -0.34 -3.90
CA ARG A 81 9.58 1.11 -3.66
C ARG A 81 9.57 1.92 -4.96
N ALA A 82 10.32 1.49 -5.98
CA ALA A 82 10.42 2.19 -7.25
C ALA A 82 9.10 2.08 -8.03
N GLU A 83 8.41 0.95 -7.94
CA GLU A 83 7.16 0.64 -8.62
C GLU A 83 5.92 1.04 -7.79
N THR A 84 6.11 1.60 -6.59
CA THR A 84 5.01 2.03 -5.73
C THR A 84 4.37 3.31 -6.27
N CYS A 85 3.08 3.26 -6.58
CA CYS A 85 2.29 4.42 -6.95
C CYS A 85 1.57 4.99 -5.71
N PHE A 86 1.96 6.20 -5.31
CA PHE A 86 1.21 7.01 -4.35
C PHE A 86 0.13 7.77 -5.11
N LEU A 87 -1.14 7.47 -4.81
CA LEU A 87 -2.29 8.03 -5.50
C LEU A 87 -3.15 8.85 -4.53
N ASP A 88 -3.63 9.97 -5.05
CA ASP A 88 -4.56 10.87 -4.37
C ASP A 88 -5.51 11.51 -5.40
N ILE A 89 -6.75 11.78 -5.00
CA ILE A 89 -7.76 12.40 -5.87
C ILE A 89 -8.39 13.65 -5.24
N GLU A 90 -8.85 14.55 -6.10
CA GLU A 90 -9.76 15.63 -5.74
C GLU A 90 -11.12 15.41 -6.38
N THR A 91 -12.18 15.72 -5.65
CA THR A 91 -13.57 15.50 -6.09
C THR A 91 -14.43 16.74 -5.85
N THR A 92 -15.56 16.85 -6.54
CA THR A 92 -16.54 17.93 -6.27
C THR A 92 -17.37 17.70 -5.01
N GLY A 93 -17.23 16.54 -4.36
CA GLY A 93 -18.06 16.12 -3.25
C GLY A 93 -17.64 14.74 -2.72
N LEU A 94 -18.49 14.10 -1.91
CA LEU A 94 -18.13 12.90 -1.16
C LEU A 94 -18.88 11.63 -1.59
N ASP A 95 -19.73 11.71 -2.61
CA ASP A 95 -20.54 10.60 -3.10
C ASP A 95 -20.09 10.22 -4.51
N GLN A 96 -19.45 9.06 -4.66
CA GLN A 96 -18.90 8.60 -5.94
C GLN A 96 -19.94 8.46 -7.06
N HIS A 97 -21.22 8.32 -6.73
CA HIS A 97 -22.29 8.20 -7.73
C HIS A 97 -22.89 9.55 -8.14
N ARG A 98 -22.55 10.64 -7.44
CA ARG A 98 -23.13 11.96 -7.65
C ARG A 98 -22.10 13.05 -7.93
N ASP A 99 -20.88 12.84 -7.43
CA ASP A 99 -19.80 13.80 -7.46
C ASP A 99 -18.69 13.34 -8.42
N ASP A 100 -17.95 14.32 -8.93
CA ASP A 100 -17.02 14.14 -10.03
C ASP A 100 -15.56 14.15 -9.54
N VAL A 101 -14.74 13.21 -9.98
CA VAL A 101 -13.27 13.26 -9.82
C VAL A 101 -12.70 14.40 -10.68
N THR A 102 -12.14 15.45 -10.08
CA THR A 102 -11.63 16.63 -10.79
C THR A 102 -10.13 16.56 -11.07
N VAL A 103 -9.37 15.96 -10.15
CA VAL A 103 -7.92 15.81 -10.25
C VAL A 103 -7.53 14.42 -9.77
N VAL A 104 -6.52 13.82 -10.41
CA VAL A 104 -5.84 12.61 -9.91
C VAL A 104 -4.34 12.87 -9.97
N SER A 105 -3.65 12.66 -8.85
CA SER A 105 -2.20 12.74 -8.79
C SER A 105 -1.62 11.36 -8.52
N CYS A 106 -0.63 10.96 -9.33
CA CYS A 106 0.13 9.73 -9.16
C CYS A 106 1.59 10.09 -8.98
N HIS A 107 2.20 9.67 -7.87
CA HIS A 107 3.63 9.80 -7.63
C HIS A 107 4.30 8.43 -7.61
N ARG A 108 5.33 8.24 -8.43
CA ARG A 108 6.12 7.00 -8.52
C ARG A 108 7.55 7.33 -8.90
N ASP A 109 8.51 6.65 -8.24
CA ASP A 109 9.96 6.80 -8.48
C ASP A 109 10.45 8.26 -8.56
N GLY A 110 9.96 9.13 -7.66
CA GLY A 110 10.35 10.53 -7.60
C GLY A 110 9.69 11.45 -8.63
N GLY A 111 8.92 10.90 -9.59
CA GLY A 111 8.09 11.66 -10.52
C GLY A 111 6.65 11.78 -10.04
N THR A 112 6.03 12.94 -10.28
CA THR A 112 4.58 13.15 -10.08
C THR A 112 3.93 13.52 -11.39
N GLU A 113 2.88 12.79 -11.78
CA GLU A 113 1.98 13.18 -12.86
C GLU A 113 0.60 13.52 -12.26
N THR A 114 0.06 14.67 -12.65
CA THR A 114 -1.26 15.14 -12.20
C THR A 114 -2.16 15.32 -13.42
N PHE A 115 -3.30 14.64 -13.38
CA PHE A 115 -4.33 14.66 -14.41
C PHE A 115 -5.51 15.52 -13.98
N VAL A 116 -6.02 16.36 -14.87
CA VAL A 116 -7.10 17.32 -14.60
C VAL A 116 -8.28 17.07 -15.53
N ARG A 117 -9.48 17.03 -14.96
CA ARG A 117 -10.75 16.90 -15.69
C ARG A 117 -10.86 17.94 -16.80
N GLY A 118 -11.28 17.48 -17.98
CA GLY A 118 -11.43 18.33 -19.17
C GLY A 118 -10.11 18.74 -19.83
N ARG A 119 -8.96 18.27 -19.34
CA ARG A 119 -7.65 18.50 -19.95
C ARG A 119 -7.01 17.18 -20.37
N ASP A 120 -6.74 16.32 -19.41
CA ASP A 120 -5.99 15.08 -19.61
C ASP A 120 -6.39 13.93 -18.69
N LEU A 121 -7.33 14.14 -17.77
CA LEU A 121 -7.89 13.06 -16.97
C LEU A 121 -8.78 12.16 -17.83
N THR A 122 -8.20 11.07 -18.34
CA THR A 122 -8.90 10.02 -19.08
C THR A 122 -8.58 8.65 -18.50
N ARG A 123 -9.53 7.72 -18.66
CA ARG A 123 -9.37 6.32 -18.25
C ARG A 123 -8.08 5.71 -18.78
N GLU A 124 -7.76 5.92 -20.06
CA GLU A 124 -6.60 5.31 -20.72
C GLU A 124 -5.28 5.83 -20.16
N ARG A 125 -5.21 7.11 -19.77
CA ARG A 125 -4.00 7.68 -19.17
C ARG A 125 -3.81 7.16 -17.74
N LEU A 126 -4.89 7.10 -16.96
CA LEU A 126 -4.85 6.53 -15.61
C LEU A 126 -4.48 5.04 -15.65
N ALA A 127 -5.14 4.25 -16.48
CA ALA A 127 -4.88 2.81 -16.61
C ALA A 127 -3.41 2.55 -16.96
N ARG A 128 -2.83 3.29 -17.93
CA ARG A 128 -1.42 3.16 -18.29
C ARG A 128 -0.49 3.51 -17.13
N HIS A 129 -0.81 4.52 -16.34
CA HIS A 129 -0.01 4.89 -15.17
C HIS A 129 -0.06 3.81 -14.09
N LEU A 130 -1.22 3.20 -13.88
CA LEU A 130 -1.44 2.18 -12.85
C LEU A 130 -0.92 0.79 -13.26
N GLU A 131 -0.85 0.48 -14.56
CA GLU A 131 -0.36 -0.80 -15.10
C GLU A 131 1.06 -1.13 -14.63
N ASP A 132 1.93 -0.11 -14.57
CA ASP A 132 3.32 -0.25 -14.14
C ASP A 132 3.49 -0.23 -12.61
N ALA A 133 2.41 -0.17 -11.83
CA ALA A 133 2.48 -0.07 -10.37
C ALA A 133 2.38 -1.45 -9.70
N SER A 134 3.45 -1.86 -9.01
CA SER A 134 3.46 -3.11 -8.22
C SER A 134 2.78 -2.96 -6.86
N LEU A 135 2.63 -1.73 -6.36
CA LEU A 135 2.00 -1.43 -5.07
C LEU A 135 1.25 -0.11 -5.16
N LEU A 136 0.01 -0.09 -4.69
CA LEU A 136 -0.76 1.14 -4.52
C LEU A 136 -0.61 1.64 -3.08
N VAL A 137 -0.32 2.93 -2.91
CA VAL A 137 -0.35 3.61 -1.62
C VAL A 137 -1.32 4.80 -1.69
N THR A 138 -2.23 4.90 -0.72
CA THR A 138 -3.13 6.06 -0.59
C THR A 138 -3.33 6.43 0.88
N PHE A 139 -4.04 7.51 1.17
CA PHE A 139 -4.54 7.83 2.51
C PHE A 139 -6.07 7.83 2.51
N ASN A 140 -6.70 6.88 3.22
CA ASN A 140 -8.15 6.62 3.21
C ASN A 140 -8.72 6.22 1.83
N GLY A 141 -7.86 5.88 0.86
CA GLY A 141 -8.31 5.58 -0.49
C GLY A 141 -9.00 4.24 -0.68
N LYS A 142 -8.90 3.28 0.26
CA LYS A 142 -9.74 2.05 0.21
C LYS A 142 -11.22 2.39 0.31
N ARG A 143 -11.56 3.53 0.92
CA ARG A 143 -12.93 3.97 1.18
C ARG A 143 -13.36 5.14 0.30
N PHE A 144 -12.42 5.81 -0.35
CA PHE A 144 -12.66 7.05 -1.05
C PHE A 144 -12.11 7.00 -2.48
N ASP A 145 -10.79 7.13 -2.64
CA ASP A 145 -10.12 7.23 -3.93
C ASP A 145 -10.45 6.08 -4.89
N VAL A 146 -10.28 4.85 -4.44
CA VAL A 146 -10.50 3.66 -5.27
C VAL A 146 -11.96 3.56 -5.72
N PRO A 147 -12.98 3.60 -4.84
CA PRO A 147 -14.38 3.61 -5.26
C PRO A 147 -14.74 4.73 -6.26
N PHE A 148 -14.19 5.94 -6.08
CA PHE A 148 -14.40 7.05 -7.02
C PHE A 148 -13.80 6.75 -8.39
N LEU A 149 -12.60 6.18 -8.44
CA LEU A 149 -11.92 5.85 -9.69
C LEU A 149 -12.53 4.64 -10.41
N GLU A 150 -12.99 3.64 -9.66
CA GLU A 150 -13.76 2.51 -10.18
C GLU A 150 -15.07 2.98 -10.80
N GLU A 151 -15.85 3.81 -10.09
CA GLU A 151 -17.15 4.32 -10.57
C GLU A 151 -16.99 5.28 -11.76
N ALA A 152 -16.09 6.26 -11.67
CA ALA A 152 -15.97 7.29 -12.68
C ALA A 152 -15.26 6.83 -13.96
N PHE A 153 -14.34 5.85 -13.87
CA PHE A 153 -13.49 5.44 -14.98
C PHE A 153 -13.51 3.94 -15.27
N GLY A 154 -14.20 3.10 -14.49
CA GLY A 154 -14.18 1.65 -14.67
C GLY A 154 -12.76 1.08 -14.64
N LEU A 155 -11.94 1.60 -13.71
CA LEU A 155 -10.60 1.09 -13.42
C LEU A 155 -10.71 -0.11 -12.48
N GLU A 156 -9.70 -0.97 -12.52
CA GLU A 156 -9.56 -2.10 -11.60
C GLU A 156 -8.18 -2.02 -10.94
N PHE A 157 -8.14 -2.26 -9.63
CA PHE A 157 -6.91 -2.22 -8.84
C PHE A 157 -6.56 -3.63 -8.35
N SER A 158 -5.74 -4.34 -9.12
CA SER A 158 -5.33 -5.72 -8.84
C SER A 158 -4.05 -5.82 -8.01
N MET A 159 -3.26 -4.74 -7.93
CA MET A 159 -2.06 -4.70 -7.12
C MET A 159 -2.39 -4.63 -5.62
N PRO A 160 -1.48 -5.08 -4.74
CA PRO A 160 -1.64 -4.89 -3.30
C PRO A 160 -1.79 -3.39 -2.96
N HIS A 161 -2.58 -3.10 -1.94
CA HIS A 161 -2.93 -1.73 -1.56
C HIS A 161 -2.65 -1.44 -0.09
N VAL A 162 -1.71 -0.53 0.14
CA VAL A 162 -1.41 0.05 1.46
C VAL A 162 -2.17 1.36 1.61
N ASP A 163 -3.27 1.32 2.36
CA ASP A 163 -3.96 2.53 2.79
C ASP A 163 -3.38 3.00 4.13
N LEU A 164 -2.64 4.10 4.09
CA LEU A 164 -1.87 4.66 5.21
C LEU A 164 -2.74 5.05 6.41
N MET A 165 -4.06 5.26 6.23
CA MET A 165 -4.97 5.51 7.35
C MET A 165 -4.91 4.38 8.39
N TYR A 166 -4.80 3.12 7.96
CA TYR A 166 -4.81 1.97 8.88
C TYR A 166 -3.50 1.79 9.64
N PRO A 167 -2.29 1.83 9.02
CA PRO A 167 -1.03 1.91 9.73
C PRO A 167 -0.94 3.09 10.70
N CYS A 168 -1.36 4.29 10.28
CA CYS A 168 -1.35 5.48 11.15
C CYS A 168 -2.21 5.24 12.40
N LYS A 169 -3.44 4.72 12.21
CA LYS A 169 -4.33 4.40 13.34
C LYS A 169 -3.74 3.35 14.28
N ARG A 170 -2.95 2.38 13.80
CA ARG A 170 -2.26 1.40 14.65
C ARG A 170 -1.15 2.03 15.50
N LEU A 171 -0.63 3.18 15.09
CA LEU A 171 0.38 3.96 15.79
C LEU A 171 -0.21 5.13 16.60
N ASP A 172 -1.53 5.12 16.81
CA ASP A 172 -2.28 6.19 17.47
C ASP A 172 -2.22 7.56 16.76
N LEU A 173 -1.78 7.59 15.49
CA LEU A 173 -1.83 8.75 14.61
C LEU A 173 -3.22 8.83 13.98
N THR A 174 -4.03 9.78 14.44
CA THR A 174 -5.44 9.90 14.05
C THR A 174 -5.76 11.31 13.56
N GLY A 175 -6.79 11.43 12.72
CA GLY A 175 -7.17 12.70 12.12
C GLY A 175 -7.01 12.70 10.60
N GLY A 176 -6.99 13.90 10.01
CA GLY A 176 -6.67 14.08 8.59
C GLY A 176 -5.18 13.91 8.31
N LEU A 177 -4.81 13.68 7.04
CA LEU A 177 -3.41 13.55 6.63
C LEU A 177 -2.57 14.77 7.08
N ASP A 178 -3.12 15.99 6.92
CA ASP A 178 -2.49 17.24 7.35
C ASP A 178 -2.19 17.29 8.86
N GLU A 179 -3.06 16.69 9.69
CA GLU A 179 -2.87 16.66 11.15
C GLU A 179 -1.75 15.68 11.51
N ILE A 180 -1.76 14.49 10.88
CA ILE A 180 -0.75 13.45 11.06
C ILE A 180 0.63 13.92 10.60
N GLU A 181 0.73 14.58 9.45
CA GLU A 181 1.98 15.15 8.96
C GLU A 181 2.59 16.15 9.95
N ARG A 182 1.76 17.04 10.52
CA ARG A 182 2.22 18.00 11.54
C ARG A 182 2.72 17.30 12.80
N GLU A 183 2.01 16.28 13.27
CA GLU A 183 2.42 15.48 14.42
C GLU A 183 3.77 14.79 14.17
N LEU A 184 4.01 14.32 12.95
CA LEU A 184 5.28 13.72 12.52
C LEU A 184 6.37 14.74 12.16
N GLY A 185 6.08 16.04 12.18
CA GLY A 185 7.03 17.08 11.80
C GLY A 185 7.33 17.13 10.30
N ILE A 186 6.45 16.58 9.47
CA ILE A 186 6.55 16.64 8.01
C ILE A 186 6.05 18.02 7.56
N GLY A 187 6.98 18.82 7.03
CA GLY A 187 6.67 20.14 6.49
C GLY A 187 6.15 20.07 5.06
N ARG A 188 5.13 20.87 4.74
CA ARG A 188 4.75 21.18 3.36
C ARG A 188 5.34 22.53 2.95
N ASP A 189 5.94 22.61 1.76
CA ASP A 189 6.48 23.86 1.20
C ASP A 189 5.39 24.89 0.84
N ARG A 190 4.11 24.50 0.85
CA ARG A 190 2.96 25.38 0.59
C ARG A 190 1.84 25.16 1.59
N ARG A 191 1.10 26.24 1.90
CA ARG A 191 -0.14 26.17 2.69
C ARG A 191 -1.23 25.62 1.77
N ASP A 192 -1.64 24.38 2.00
CA ASP A 192 -2.82 23.84 1.35
C ASP A 192 -4.10 24.17 2.12
N ILE A 193 -5.18 24.24 1.36
CA ILE A 193 -6.55 24.19 1.85
C ILE A 193 -6.78 22.75 2.33
N SER A 194 -7.36 22.53 3.51
CA SER A 194 -7.59 21.15 3.96
C SER A 194 -8.55 20.43 3.00
N GLY A 195 -8.43 19.11 2.84
CA GLY A 195 -9.37 18.37 1.97
C GLY A 195 -10.85 18.58 2.33
N ARG A 196 -11.14 18.91 3.59
CA ARG A 196 -12.48 19.30 4.06
C ARG A 196 -12.93 20.66 3.54
N ASP A 197 -12.00 21.59 3.40
CA ASP A 197 -12.24 22.93 2.89
C ASP A 197 -12.34 22.91 1.35
N ALA A 198 -11.61 22.01 0.67
CA ALA A 198 -11.69 21.83 -0.78
C ALA A 198 -13.07 21.35 -1.25
N VAL A 199 -13.69 20.44 -0.50
CA VAL A 199 -15.03 19.88 -0.78
C VAL A 199 -16.18 20.87 -0.54
N ARG A 200 -15.95 22.00 0.14
CA ARG A 200 -16.99 22.98 0.52
C ARG A 200 -17.02 24.24 -0.34
N LEU A 201 -16.13 24.35 -1.33
CA LEU A 201 -16.02 25.48 -2.26
C LEU A 201 -16.87 25.24 -3.52
#